data_AF-A0A8E1W3L1-F1
#
_entry.id   AF-A0A8E1W3L1-F1
#
_cell.length_a   1.000
_cell.length_b   1.000
_cell.length_c   1.000
_cell.angle_alpha   90.00
_cell.angle_beta   90.00
_cell.angle_gamma   90.00
#
_symmetry.space_group_name_H-M   'P 1'
#
loop_
_entity.id
_entity.type
_entity.pdbx_description
1 polymer ?
#
loop_
_entity_poly.entity_id
_entity_poly.type
_entity_poly.pdbx_seq_one_letter_code
_entity_poly.pdbx_strand_id
1 'polypeptide(L)'
;FRSDRQALLTAARRHLTSDGQLLVEWHPPAWFDQVADGSGGRLGEVRIALEGVRRDGDRLSATVVYSLGDRTWKQPFTCENFSLEPALEQAGLRFERWVTADRDWFSARPSDAG
;
A
#
# COMPACT_ATOMS: atom_id res chain seq x y z
N PHE A 1 -1.22 12.92 3.59
CA PHE A 1 -0.68 11.55 3.64
C PHE A 1 -0.70 10.97 5.05
N ARG A 2 0.12 11.43 6.00
CA ARG A 2 0.08 10.94 7.40
C ARG A 2 -1.31 11.02 8.06
N SER A 3 -2.02 12.14 7.87
CA SER A 3 -3.42 12.31 8.30
C SER A 3 -4.37 11.30 7.64
N ASP A 4 -4.19 11.07 6.34
CA ASP A 4 -5.11 10.29 5.52
C ASP A 4 -4.94 8.78 5.80
N ARG A 5 -3.69 8.33 5.96
CA ARG A 5 -3.37 6.97 6.43
C ARG A 5 -4.02 6.70 7.78
N GLN A 6 -3.83 7.60 8.75
CA GLN A 6 -4.40 7.43 10.07
C GLN A 6 -5.94 7.43 10.03
N ALA A 7 -6.54 8.33 9.24
CA ALA A 7 -7.98 8.40 9.06
C ALA A 7 -8.54 7.12 8.42
N LEU A 8 -7.86 6.58 7.40
CA LEU A 8 -8.22 5.32 6.73
C LEU A 8 -8.16 4.14 7.71
N LEU A 9 -7.05 3.97 8.43
CA LEU A 9 -6.88 2.87 9.39
C LEU A 9 -7.88 2.99 10.55
N THR A 10 -8.13 4.20 11.06
CA THR A 10 -9.14 4.45 12.09
C THR A 10 -10.55 4.15 11.57
N ALA A 11 -10.85 4.52 10.31
CA ALA A 11 -12.12 4.16 9.68
C ALA A 11 -12.27 2.65 9.54
N ALA A 12 -11.23 1.94 9.08
CA ALA A 12 -11.22 0.48 9.02
C ALA A 12 -11.47 -0.13 10.41
N ARG A 13 -10.76 0.33 11.45
CA ARG A 13 -10.94 -0.13 12.84
C ARG A 13 -12.38 -0.03 13.33
N ARG A 14 -13.10 1.05 12.98
CA ARG A 14 -14.52 1.24 13.38
C ARG A 14 -15.47 0.23 12.75
N HIS A 15 -15.10 -0.41 11.65
CA HIS A 15 -15.94 -1.39 10.97
C HIS A 15 -15.61 -2.84 11.36
N LEU A 16 -14.61 -3.06 12.23
CA LEU A 16 -14.26 -4.40 12.71
C LEU A 16 -14.97 -4.72 14.02
N THR A 17 -15.53 -5.94 14.10
CA THR A 17 -15.83 -6.61 15.37
C THR A 17 -14.54 -6.98 16.11
N SER A 18 -14.60 -7.40 17.38
CA SER A 18 -13.43 -7.88 18.14
C SER A 18 -12.65 -8.97 17.39
N ASP A 19 -13.39 -9.93 16.80
CA ASP A 19 -12.80 -11.02 16.00
C ASP A 19 -12.60 -10.66 14.52
N GLY A 20 -12.82 -9.40 14.15
CA GLY A 20 -12.72 -8.91 12.79
C GLY A 20 -11.27 -8.88 12.30
N GLN A 21 -11.10 -8.97 10.98
CA GLN A 21 -9.80 -8.93 10.33
C GLN A 21 -9.77 -7.84 9.25
N LEU A 22 -8.71 -7.03 9.29
CA LEU A 22 -8.35 -6.11 8.22
C LEU A 22 -7.34 -6.79 7.30
N LEU A 23 -7.56 -6.73 6.00
CA LEU A 23 -6.63 -7.17 4.96
C LEU A 23 -6.23 -5.97 4.11
N VAL A 24 -4.93 -5.75 3.94
CA VAL A 24 -4.39 -4.60 3.20
C VAL A 24 -3.30 -5.06 2.25
N GLU A 25 -3.43 -4.66 1.00
CA GLU A 25 -2.32 -4.62 0.05
C GLU A 25 -1.51 -3.34 0.27
N TRP A 26 -0.20 -3.48 0.29
CA TRP A 26 0.73 -2.36 0.42
C TRP A 26 2.02 -2.66 -0.34
N HIS A 27 2.91 -1.66 -0.43
CA HIS A 27 4.26 -1.87 -0.91
C HIS A 27 5.24 -1.87 0.27
N PRO A 28 6.02 -2.95 0.47
CA PRO A 28 7.00 -3.00 1.54
C PRO A 28 8.10 -1.97 1.30
N PRO A 29 8.82 -1.52 2.36
CA PRO A 29 9.86 -0.49 2.23
C PRO A 29 10.92 -0.79 1.14
N ALA A 30 11.28 -2.07 0.96
CA ALA A 30 12.24 -2.46 -0.07
C ALA A 30 11.78 -2.14 -1.50
N TRP A 31 10.47 -2.12 -1.77
CA TRP A 31 9.92 -1.71 -3.06
C TRP A 31 10.21 -0.22 -3.33
N PHE A 32 10.07 0.64 -2.31
CA PHE A 32 10.36 2.07 -2.43
C PHE A 32 11.80 2.34 -2.84
N ASP A 33 12.75 1.52 -2.38
CA ASP A 33 14.17 1.68 -2.71
C ASP A 33 14.49 1.21 -4.14
N GLN A 34 13.78 0.21 -4.65
CA GLN A 34 14.14 -0.48 -5.89
C GLN A 34 13.39 0.01 -7.12
N VAL A 35 12.19 0.60 -6.94
CA VAL A 35 11.32 0.94 -8.06
C VAL A 35 11.91 2.01 -8.99
N ALA A 36 11.76 1.85 -10.30
CA ALA A 36 12.29 2.78 -11.29
C ALA A 36 11.33 2.93 -12.46
N ASP A 37 11.64 3.82 -13.40
CA ASP A 37 10.91 3.91 -14.66
C ASP A 37 10.97 2.56 -15.39
N GLY A 38 9.82 2.12 -15.90
CA GLY A 38 9.64 0.81 -16.51
C GLY A 38 9.35 -0.32 -15.51
N SER A 39 9.52 -0.12 -14.20
CA SER A 39 9.09 -1.11 -13.19
C SER A 39 7.58 -1.35 -13.27
N GLY A 40 7.16 -2.59 -13.10
CA GLY A 40 5.76 -2.99 -13.21
C GLY A 40 5.65 -4.45 -13.65
N GLY A 41 4.57 -4.79 -14.34
CA GLY A 41 4.28 -6.18 -14.69
C GLY A 41 3.10 -6.31 -15.63
N ARG A 42 2.32 -7.37 -15.46
CA ARG A 42 1.09 -7.62 -16.22
C ARG A 42 -0.04 -8.01 -15.29
N LEU A 43 -1.23 -7.49 -15.57
CA LEU A 43 -2.48 -7.95 -15.00
C LEU A 43 -3.32 -8.53 -16.15
N GLY A 44 -3.23 -9.84 -16.35
CA GLY A 44 -3.74 -10.48 -17.57
C GLY A 44 -3.08 -9.90 -18.81
N GLU A 45 -3.88 -9.33 -19.71
CA GLU A 45 -3.41 -8.70 -20.95
C GLU A 45 -2.88 -7.27 -20.75
N VAL A 46 -3.21 -6.63 -19.63
CA VAL A 46 -2.83 -5.24 -19.36
C VAL A 46 -1.37 -5.19 -18.90
N ARG A 47 -0.52 -4.48 -19.64
CA ARG A 47 0.83 -4.13 -19.20
C ARG A 47 0.75 -2.95 -18.23
N ILE A 48 1.47 -3.05 -17.12
CA ILE A 48 1.60 -1.99 -16.11
C ILE A 48 3.07 -1.59 -16.07
N ALA A 49 3.36 -0.30 -16.17
CA ALA A 49 4.70 0.25 -16.01
C ALA A 49 4.65 1.61 -15.30
N LEU A 50 5.70 1.95 -14.57
CA LEU A 50 5.87 3.25 -13.95
C LEU A 50 6.66 4.19 -14.84
N GLU A 51 6.29 5.47 -14.83
CA GLU A 51 7.01 6.56 -15.50
C GLU A 51 7.20 7.74 -14.55
N GLY A 52 8.33 8.43 -14.68
CA GLY A 52 8.62 9.65 -13.95
C GLY A 52 8.76 9.44 -12.45
N VAL A 53 9.36 8.32 -12.02
CA VAL A 53 9.61 8.00 -10.61
C VAL A 53 10.52 9.07 -9.99
N ARG A 54 10.01 9.75 -8.96
CA ARG A 54 10.73 10.77 -8.17
C ARG A 54 10.61 10.46 -6.68
N ARG A 55 11.72 10.61 -5.96
CA ARG A 55 11.80 10.45 -4.51
C ARG A 55 12.13 11.79 -3.85
N ASP A 56 11.45 12.08 -2.75
CA ASP A 56 11.68 13.25 -1.90
C ASP A 56 11.49 12.85 -0.44
N GLY A 57 12.60 12.59 0.26
CA GLY A 57 12.55 12.01 1.60
C GLY A 57 11.86 10.64 1.64
N ASP A 58 10.80 10.53 2.44
CA ASP A 58 9.96 9.33 2.55
C ASP A 58 8.88 9.24 1.46
N ARG A 59 8.78 10.24 0.58
CA ARG A 59 7.76 10.30 -0.47
C ARG A 59 8.27 9.78 -1.80
N LEU A 60 7.41 9.06 -2.50
CA LEU A 60 7.58 8.69 -3.90
C LEU A 60 6.40 9.19 -4.73
N SER A 61 6.69 9.78 -5.89
CA SER A 61 5.67 10.17 -6.88
C SER A 61 6.03 9.58 -8.24
N ALA A 62 5.03 9.02 -8.92
CA ALA A 62 5.19 8.43 -10.24
C ALA A 62 3.86 8.42 -10.99
N THR A 63 3.87 8.03 -12.25
CA THR A 63 2.66 7.75 -13.03
C THR A 63 2.60 6.27 -13.36
N VAL A 64 1.52 5.60 -12.98
CA VAL A 64 1.23 4.25 -13.48
C VAL A 64 0.68 4.37 -14.89
N VAL A 65 1.29 3.64 -15.82
CA VAL A 65 0.85 3.52 -17.21
C VAL A 65 0.31 2.13 -17.43
N TYR A 66 -0.97 2.06 -17.79
CA TYR A 66 -1.67 0.84 -18.17
C TYR A 66 -1.80 0.79 -19.68
N SER A 67 -1.41 -0.32 -20.31
CA SER A 67 -1.51 -0.49 -21.78
C SER A 67 -2.21 -1.79 -22.14
N LEU A 68 -3.18 -1.72 -23.06
CA LEU A 68 -3.94 -2.86 -23.59
C LEU A 68 -4.19 -2.66 -25.09
N GLY A 69 -3.48 -3.41 -25.94
CA GLY A 69 -3.46 -3.15 -27.38
C GLY A 69 -3.02 -1.71 -27.66
N ASP A 70 -3.84 -0.96 -28.39
CA ASP A 70 -3.58 0.45 -28.72
C ASP A 70 -4.07 1.43 -27.65
N ARG A 71 -4.68 0.95 -26.55
CA ARG A 71 -5.21 1.80 -25.48
C ARG A 71 -4.17 1.99 -24.38
N THR A 72 -4.05 3.23 -23.91
CA THR A 72 -3.18 3.59 -22.78
C THR A 72 -3.92 4.49 -21.81
N TRP A 73 -3.79 4.20 -20.51
CA TRP A 73 -4.27 5.05 -19.42
C TRP A 73 -3.11 5.40 -18.50
N LYS A 74 -3.11 6.65 -18.00
CA LYS A 74 -2.08 7.15 -17.09
C LYS A 74 -2.72 7.63 -15.80
N GLN A 75 -2.19 7.19 -14.68
CA GLN A 75 -2.65 7.56 -13.35
C GLN A 75 -1.46 8.06 -12.51
N PRO A 76 -1.32 9.37 -12.30
CA PRO A 76 -0.33 9.89 -11.37
C PRO A 76 -0.70 9.50 -9.94
N PHE A 77 0.30 9.16 -9.13
CA PHE A 77 0.12 8.89 -7.71
C PHE A 77 1.29 9.42 -6.89
N THR A 78 1.03 9.50 -5.59
CA THR A 78 2.04 9.72 -4.57
C THR A 78 1.81 8.72 -3.46
N CYS A 79 2.88 8.11 -2.98
CA CYS A 79 2.90 7.32 -1.76
C CYS A 79 4.00 7.78 -0.80
N GLU A 80 3.87 7.37 0.46
CA GLU A 80 4.81 7.63 1.55
C GLU A 80 5.30 6.27 2.06
N ASN A 81 6.61 6.13 2.28
CA ASN A 81 7.20 5.01 2.97
C ASN A 81 7.02 5.23 4.48
N PHE A 82 6.45 4.27 5.19
CA PHE A 82 6.18 4.40 6.63
C PHE A 82 6.36 3.06 7.34
N SER A 83 6.64 3.13 8.65
CA SER A 83 6.69 1.95 9.52
C SER A 83 5.28 1.44 9.81
N LEU A 84 5.02 0.17 9.46
CA LEU A 84 3.69 -0.43 9.51
C LEU A 84 3.13 -0.52 10.94
N GLU A 85 3.87 -1.12 11.87
CA GLU A 85 3.41 -1.43 13.22
C GLU A 85 3.00 -0.17 13.99
N PRO A 86 3.81 0.92 14.05
CA PRO A 86 3.39 2.16 14.71
C PRO A 86 2.14 2.78 14.09
N ALA A 87 1.94 2.67 12.77
CA ALA A 87 0.75 3.19 12.11
C ALA A 87 -0.51 2.39 12.47
N LEU A 88 -0.39 1.06 12.60
CA LEU A 88 -1.49 0.21 13.06
C LEU A 88 -1.81 0.47 14.52
N GLU A 89 -0.80 0.55 15.39
CA GLU A 89 -0.97 0.77 16.83
C GLU A 89 -1.69 2.10 17.12
N GLN A 90 -1.31 3.18 16.43
CA GLN A 90 -1.97 4.48 16.53
C GLN A 90 -3.45 4.41 16.14
N ALA A 91 -3.86 3.45 15.31
CA ALA A 91 -5.24 3.23 14.90
C ALA A 91 -5.99 2.17 15.75
N GLY A 92 -5.38 1.67 16.83
CA GLY A 92 -5.97 0.61 17.66
C GLY A 92 -6.04 -0.74 16.95
N LEU A 93 -5.09 -0.99 16.05
CA LEU A 93 -4.90 -2.23 15.31
C LEU A 93 -3.53 -2.82 15.65
N ARG A 94 -3.41 -4.14 15.50
CA ARG A 94 -2.14 -4.86 15.62
C ARG A 94 -1.90 -5.71 14.38
N PHE A 95 -0.66 -5.76 13.94
CA PHE A 95 -0.24 -6.68 12.89
C PHE A 95 -0.46 -8.13 13.35
N GLU A 96 -0.96 -8.97 12.46
CA GLU A 96 -1.17 -10.40 12.73
C GLU A 96 -0.17 -11.26 11.95
N ARG A 97 -0.17 -11.14 10.61
CA ARG A 97 0.68 -11.93 9.73
C ARG A 97 0.77 -11.34 8.33
N TRP A 98 1.82 -11.72 7.62
CA TRP A 98 1.88 -11.64 6.17
C TRP A 98 0.98 -12.71 5.57
N VAL A 99 0.19 -12.33 4.56
CA VAL A 99 -0.73 -13.24 3.86
C VAL A 99 -0.05 -13.87 2.65
N THR A 100 0.88 -13.14 2.04
CA THR A 100 1.67 -13.58 0.89
C THR A 100 3.16 -13.64 1.23
N ALA A 101 3.92 -14.44 0.48
CA ALA A 101 5.35 -14.66 0.74
C ALA A 101 6.21 -13.42 0.42
N ASP A 102 5.80 -12.64 -0.58
CA ASP A 102 6.41 -11.36 -0.97
C ASP A 102 6.15 -10.22 0.03
N ARG A 103 5.24 -10.43 0.99
CA ARG A 103 4.85 -9.47 2.04
C ARG A 103 4.16 -8.22 1.51
N ASP A 104 3.56 -8.28 0.33
CA ASP A 104 2.74 -7.20 -0.24
C ASP A 104 1.32 -7.21 0.32
N TRP A 105 0.93 -8.27 1.04
CA TRP A 105 -0.33 -8.36 1.75
C TRP A 105 -0.13 -8.70 3.22
N PHE A 106 -0.75 -7.93 4.11
CA PHE A 106 -0.80 -8.24 5.53
C PHE A 106 -2.23 -8.26 6.06
N SER A 107 -2.40 -9.01 7.14
CA SER A 107 -3.59 -8.92 7.97
C SER A 107 -3.30 -8.24 9.31
N ALA A 108 -4.26 -7.46 9.78
CA ALA A 108 -4.27 -6.85 11.10
C ALA A 108 -5.60 -7.14 11.80
N ARG A 109 -5.60 -7.08 13.13
CA ARG A 109 -6.80 -7.24 13.96
C ARG A 109 -6.95 -6.05 14.90
N PRO A 110 -8.13 -5.83 15.50
CA PRO A 110 -8.24 -4.97 16.66
C PRO A 110 -7.18 -5.29 17.71
N SER A 111 -6.54 -4.25 18.22
CA SER A 111 -5.85 -4.31 19.51
C SER A 111 -6.96 -4.29 20.55
N ASP A 112 -7.49 -5.44 20.94
CA ASP A 112 -8.42 -5.50 22.07
C ASP A 112 -7.72 -4.89 23.29
N ALA A 113 -8.41 -3.97 23.98
CA ALA A 113 -8.10 -3.72 25.38
C ALA A 113 -8.54 -4.98 26.12
N GLY A 114 -7.57 -5.85 26.44
CA GLY A 114 -7.77 -6.83 27.50
C GLY A 114 -8.10 -6.11 28.81
#